data_AF-A0A9X6XHA0-F1
#
_entry.id   AF-A0A9X6XHA0-F1
#
_cell.length_a   1.000
_cell.length_b   1.000
_cell.length_c   1.000
_cell.angle_alpha   90.00
_cell.angle_beta   90.00
_cell.angle_gamma   90.00
#
_symmetry.space_group_name_H-M   'P 1'
#
loop_
_entity.id
_entity.type
_entity.pdbx_description
1 polymer ?
#
loop_
_entity_poly.entity_id
_entity_poly.type
_entity_poly.pdbx_seq_one_letter_code
_entity_poly.pdbx_strand_id
1 'polypeptide(L)'
;MTTLKERQEQHALELVEIITGKKHSIEQLKENVEITKEFIDVFNLKLADKLSSEGNLYYACQTGFPFFNIYVVSKYEEDFEEELANAKEGYLWAYVYNYDNPGLSEFGTIKVDKDLNRIY
;
A
#
# COMPACT_ATOMS: atom_id res chain seq x y z
N MET A 1 24.49 -7.02 -2.44
CA MET A 1 23.50 -6.99 -1.34
C MET A 1 22.29 -6.26 -1.87
N THR A 2 21.11 -6.86 -1.77
CA THR A 2 19.84 -6.21 -2.12
C THR A 2 19.55 -5.11 -1.10
N THR A 3 18.98 -3.99 -1.53
CA THR A 3 18.57 -2.88 -0.66
C THR A 3 17.21 -3.19 0.01
N LEU A 4 16.86 -2.47 1.09
CA LEU A 4 15.55 -2.59 1.71
C LEU A 4 14.44 -2.26 0.69
N LYS A 5 14.61 -1.18 -0.08
CA LYS A 5 13.65 -0.77 -1.12
C LYS A 5 13.40 -1.89 -2.14
N GLU A 6 14.46 -2.50 -2.67
CA GLU A 6 14.32 -3.62 -3.61
C GLU A 6 13.58 -4.82 -3.00
N ARG A 7 13.78 -5.09 -1.70
CA ARG A 7 13.03 -6.15 -1.01
C ARG A 7 11.56 -5.78 -0.82
N GLN A 8 11.25 -4.54 -0.44
CA GLN A 8 9.87 -4.05 -0.36
C GLN A 8 9.17 -4.12 -1.72
N GLU A 9 9.88 -3.80 -2.82
CA GLU A 9 9.32 -3.89 -4.16
C GLU A 9 9.03 -5.34 -4.57
N GLN A 10 9.94 -6.29 -4.29
CA GLN A 10 9.65 -7.70 -4.53
C GLN A 10 8.48 -8.20 -3.67
N HIS A 11 8.41 -7.76 -2.42
CA HIS A 11 7.32 -8.12 -1.53
C HIS A 11 5.97 -7.60 -2.02
N ALA A 12 5.90 -6.33 -2.45
CA ALA A 12 4.69 -5.76 -3.02
C ALA A 12 4.23 -6.50 -4.28
N LEU A 13 5.15 -6.96 -5.14
CA LEU A 13 4.79 -7.82 -6.28
C LEU A 13 4.10 -9.12 -5.82
N GLU A 14 4.64 -9.78 -4.79
CA GLU A 14 4.07 -11.01 -4.24
C GLU A 14 2.67 -10.76 -3.67
N LEU A 15 2.49 -9.69 -2.88
CA LEU A 15 1.19 -9.32 -2.32
C LEU A 15 0.15 -9.06 -3.41
N VAL A 16 0.51 -8.30 -4.45
CA VAL A 16 -0.42 -8.00 -5.56
C VAL A 16 -0.72 -9.27 -6.36
N GLU A 17 0.25 -10.15 -6.61
CA GLU A 17 0.01 -11.41 -7.30
C GLU A 17 -0.93 -12.32 -6.50
N ILE A 18 -0.77 -12.40 -5.19
CA ILE A 18 -1.66 -13.16 -4.29
C ILE A 18 -3.10 -12.64 -4.38
N ILE A 19 -3.30 -11.33 -4.27
CA ILE A 19 -4.64 -10.73 -4.24
C ILE A 19 -5.32 -10.80 -5.61
N THR A 20 -4.61 -10.38 -6.67
CA THR A 20 -5.20 -10.21 -7.99
C THR A 20 -5.20 -11.51 -8.81
N GLY A 21 -4.33 -12.46 -8.47
CA GLY A 21 -4.03 -13.64 -9.27
C GLY A 21 -3.27 -13.33 -10.57
N LYS A 22 -2.73 -12.12 -10.72
CA LYS A 22 -2.05 -11.65 -11.93
C LYS A 22 -0.57 -11.40 -11.64
N LYS A 23 0.29 -11.85 -12.56
CA LYS A 23 1.71 -11.52 -12.52
C LYS A 23 1.93 -10.10 -13.00
N HIS A 24 2.69 -9.33 -12.22
CA HIS A 24 3.14 -8.00 -12.58
C HIS A 24 4.67 -7.96 -12.72
N SER A 25 5.17 -7.09 -13.59
CA SER A 25 6.60 -6.84 -13.69
C SER A 25 7.05 -5.82 -12.64
N ILE A 26 8.32 -5.87 -12.27
CA ILE A 26 8.92 -4.91 -11.34
C ILE A 26 8.85 -3.47 -11.88
N GLU A 27 8.91 -3.29 -13.20
CA GLU A 27 8.75 -2.00 -13.86
C GLU A 27 7.33 -1.44 -13.69
N GLN A 28 6.31 -2.28 -13.85
CA GLN A 28 4.91 -1.89 -13.62
C GLN A 28 4.67 -1.48 -12.17
N LEU A 29 5.25 -2.21 -11.22
CA LEU A 29 5.16 -1.85 -9.81
C LEU A 29 5.82 -0.50 -9.54
N LYS A 30 7.03 -0.26 -10.07
CA LYS A 30 7.75 1.00 -9.89
C LYS A 30 6.97 2.18 -10.48
N GLU A 31 6.34 2.00 -11.64
CA GLU A 31 5.44 3.00 -12.22
C GLU A 31 4.26 3.27 -11.27
N ASN A 32 3.62 2.24 -10.72
CA ASN A 32 2.54 2.41 -9.75
C ASN A 32 2.98 3.10 -8.45
N VAL A 33 4.19 2.84 -7.96
CA VAL A 33 4.76 3.53 -6.79
C VAL A 33 4.90 5.03 -7.06
N GLU A 34 5.43 5.43 -8.22
CA GLU A 34 5.55 6.85 -8.58
C GLU A 34 4.17 7.49 -8.79
N ILE A 35 3.24 6.83 -9.48
CA ILE A 35 1.86 7.31 -9.64
C ILE A 35 1.18 7.48 -8.27
N THR A 36 1.34 6.51 -7.37
CA THR A 36 0.77 6.55 -6.02
C THR A 36 1.32 7.74 -5.24
N LYS A 37 2.63 7.96 -5.32
CA LYS A 37 3.30 9.10 -4.69
C LYS A 37 2.78 10.43 -5.24
N GLU A 38 2.75 10.60 -6.55
CA GLU A 38 2.23 11.81 -7.21
C GLU A 38 0.78 12.08 -6.81
N PHE A 39 -0.04 11.02 -6.72
CA PHE A 39 -1.43 11.16 -6.30
C PHE A 39 -1.55 11.65 -4.85
N ILE A 40 -0.73 11.12 -3.93
CA ILE A 40 -0.70 11.56 -2.52
C ILE A 40 -0.21 13.02 -2.43
N ASP A 41 0.83 13.37 -3.19
CA ASP A 41 1.39 14.73 -3.25
C ASP A 41 0.33 15.76 -3.66
N VAL A 42 -0.42 15.46 -4.73
CA VAL A 42 -1.52 16.31 -5.22
C VAL A 42 -2.69 16.34 -4.24
N PHE A 43 -2.98 15.21 -3.58
CA PHE A 43 -4.09 15.10 -2.64
C PHE A 43 -3.86 15.90 -1.36
N ASN A 44 -2.71 15.72 -0.70
CA ASN A 44 -2.38 16.38 0.56
C ASN A 44 -0.86 16.35 0.82
N LEU A 45 -0.19 17.48 0.58
CA LEU A 45 1.26 17.61 0.82
C LEU A 45 1.71 17.26 2.25
N LYS A 46 0.91 17.59 3.27
CA LYS A 46 1.26 17.23 4.67
C LYS A 46 1.19 15.73 4.90
N LEU A 47 0.25 15.05 4.22
CA LEU A 47 0.18 13.60 4.26
C LEU A 47 1.37 12.99 3.53
N ALA A 48 1.73 13.51 2.36
CA ALA A 48 2.91 13.07 1.62
C ALA A 48 4.20 13.20 2.44
N ASP A 49 4.41 14.36 3.06
CA ASP A 49 5.56 14.60 3.93
C ASP A 49 5.60 13.59 5.08
N LYS A 50 4.46 13.36 5.75
CA LYS A 50 4.34 12.34 6.80
C LYS A 50 4.74 10.97 6.27
N LEU A 51 4.07 10.49 5.23
CA LEU A 51 4.25 9.13 4.72
C LEU A 51 5.66 8.89 4.18
N SER A 52 6.25 9.88 3.51
CA SER A 52 7.63 9.77 2.98
C SER A 52 8.68 9.63 4.08
N SER A 53 8.44 10.21 5.26
CA SER A 53 9.33 10.10 6.42
C SER A 53 9.25 8.74 7.15
N GLU A 54 8.20 7.96 6.88
CA GLU A 54 7.99 6.68 7.55
C GLU A 54 8.87 5.55 7.02
N GLY A 55 9.47 5.67 5.83
CA GLY A 55 10.35 4.65 5.25
C GLY A 55 9.64 3.39 4.71
N ASN A 56 8.30 3.37 4.72
CA ASN A 56 7.51 2.32 4.09
C ASN A 56 7.44 2.50 2.56
N LEU A 57 7.10 1.45 1.82
CA LEU A 57 6.83 1.52 0.38
C LEU A 57 5.32 1.62 0.14
N TYR A 58 4.87 2.73 -0.44
CA TYR A 58 3.46 2.91 -0.85
C TYR A 58 3.34 2.61 -2.33
N TYR A 59 2.60 1.56 -2.69
CA TYR A 59 2.68 0.96 -4.03
C TYR A 59 1.38 1.01 -4.83
N ALA A 60 0.26 1.26 -4.17
CA ALA A 60 -1.04 1.46 -4.81
C ALA A 60 -1.94 2.26 -3.87
N CYS A 61 -2.99 2.87 -4.41
CA CYS A 61 -4.00 3.53 -3.61
C CYS A 61 -5.38 3.43 -4.25
N GLN A 62 -6.41 3.47 -3.41
CA GLN A 62 -7.81 3.46 -3.82
C GLN A 62 -8.58 4.59 -3.13
N THR A 63 -9.26 5.40 -3.92
CA THR A 63 -10.13 6.47 -3.42
C THR A 63 -11.56 5.96 -3.35
N GLY A 64 -12.20 6.08 -2.18
CA GLY A 64 -13.59 5.68 -2.02
C GLY A 64 -14.19 6.25 -0.75
N PHE A 65 -15.17 7.16 -0.89
CA PHE A 65 -15.76 7.84 0.27
C PHE A 65 -16.31 6.82 1.31
N PRO A 66 -15.96 6.95 2.61
CA PRO A 66 -15.29 8.08 3.27
C PRO A 66 -13.76 7.93 3.45
N PHE A 67 -13.09 7.01 2.75
CA PHE A 67 -11.68 6.70 2.94
C PHE A 67 -10.80 6.87 1.69
N PHE A 68 -9.55 7.26 1.90
CA PHE A 68 -8.47 7.11 0.94
C PHE A 68 -7.52 6.02 1.47
N ASN A 69 -7.54 4.86 0.83
CA ASN A 69 -6.75 3.70 1.24
C ASN A 69 -5.42 3.72 0.46
N ILE A 70 -4.29 3.76 1.17
CA ILE A 70 -2.95 3.78 0.58
C ILE A 70 -2.24 2.49 0.97
N TYR A 71 -2.11 1.56 0.03
CA TYR A 71 -1.53 0.25 0.27
C TYR A 71 -0.02 0.35 0.47
N VAL A 72 0.49 -0.38 1.46
CA VAL A 72 1.83 -0.19 1.98
C VAL A 72 2.53 -1.53 2.23
N VAL A 73 3.84 -1.56 2.02
CA VAL A 73 4.75 -2.59 2.54
C VAL A 73 5.60 -1.97 3.65
N SER A 74 5.70 -2.66 4.77
CA SER A 74 6.45 -2.22 5.95
C SER A 74 7.92 -1.92 5.65
N LYS A 75 8.51 -1.02 6.44
CA LYS A 75 9.97 -0.87 6.53
C LYS A 75 10.65 -1.98 7.35
N TYR A 76 9.87 -2.72 8.13
CA TYR A 76 10.38 -3.78 9.00
C TYR A 76 10.17 -5.13 8.33
N GLU A 77 11.26 -5.80 7.97
CA GLU A 77 11.21 -7.08 7.26
C GLU A 77 10.62 -8.22 8.09
N GLU A 78 10.58 -8.07 9.42
CA GLU A 78 9.90 -9.00 10.32
C GLU A 78 8.37 -9.05 10.11
N ASP A 79 7.78 -8.00 9.51
CA ASP A 79 6.34 -7.94 9.22
C ASP A 79 5.97 -8.67 7.92
N PHE A 80 6.94 -8.96 7.04
CA PHE A 80 6.66 -9.45 5.68
C PHE A 80 5.93 -10.79 5.68
N GLU A 81 6.24 -11.68 6.63
CA GLU A 81 5.55 -12.96 6.74
C GLU A 81 4.07 -12.78 7.13
N GLU A 82 3.77 -11.80 7.99
CA GLU A 82 2.41 -11.44 8.37
C GLU A 82 1.65 -10.79 7.21
N GLU A 83 2.28 -9.86 6.49
CA GLU A 83 1.72 -9.23 5.29
C GLU A 83 1.31 -10.28 4.24
N LEU A 84 2.16 -11.30 3.99
CA LEU A 84 1.84 -12.40 3.09
C LEU A 84 0.70 -13.28 3.60
N ALA A 85 0.65 -13.55 4.90
CA ALA A 85 -0.43 -14.34 5.50
C ALA A 85 -1.77 -13.62 5.33
N ASN A 86 -1.80 -12.31 5.63
CA ASN A 86 -2.95 -11.44 5.44
C ASN A 86 -3.41 -11.40 3.97
N ALA A 87 -2.47 -11.27 3.03
CA ALA A 87 -2.80 -11.25 1.60
C ALA A 87 -3.49 -12.53 1.12
N LYS A 88 -3.09 -13.70 1.63
CA LYS A 88 -3.74 -14.98 1.30
C LYS A 88 -5.19 -15.04 1.77
N GLU A 89 -5.55 -14.27 2.78
CA GLU A 89 -6.92 -14.12 3.29
C GLU A 89 -7.69 -12.95 2.62
N GLY A 90 -7.06 -12.23 1.70
CA GLY A 90 -7.63 -11.09 0.99
C GLY A 90 -7.46 -9.75 1.72
N TYR A 91 -6.52 -9.66 2.67
CA TYR A 91 -6.23 -8.44 3.42
C TYR A 91 -4.90 -7.82 3.01
N LEU A 92 -4.86 -6.50 2.89
CA LEU A 92 -3.64 -5.74 2.66
C LEU A 92 -3.42 -4.72 3.78
N TRP A 93 -2.17 -4.46 4.13
CA TRP A 93 -1.82 -3.31 4.95
C TRP A 93 -2.00 -2.02 4.15
N ALA A 94 -2.61 -1.04 4.81
CA ALA A 94 -2.83 0.28 4.26
C ALA A 94 -2.72 1.35 5.33
N TYR A 95 -2.31 2.55 4.91
CA TYR A 95 -2.68 3.76 5.61
C TYR A 95 -4.08 4.17 5.15
N VAL A 96 -5.03 4.16 6.07
CA VAL A 96 -6.43 4.52 5.81
C VAL A 96 -6.65 5.98 6.21
N TYR A 97 -6.64 6.87 5.23
CA TYR A 97 -6.94 8.27 5.46
C TYR A 97 -8.46 8.50 5.49
N ASN A 98 -8.95 9.05 6.59
CA ASN A 98 -10.38 9.36 6.77
C ASN A 98 -10.66 10.79 6.29
N TYR A 99 -11.49 10.95 5.25
CA TYR A 99 -11.82 12.26 4.70
C TYR A 99 -12.59 13.14 5.69
N ASP A 100 -13.54 12.55 6.42
CA ASP A 100 -14.43 13.28 7.33
C ASP A 100 -13.70 13.69 8.62
N ASN A 101 -12.78 12.85 9.08
CA ASN A 101 -11.97 13.14 10.27
C ASN A 101 -10.53 12.67 10.08
N PRO A 102 -9.65 13.50 9.48
CA PRO A 102 -8.26 13.15 9.24
C PRO A 102 -7.48 12.76 10.51
N GLY A 103 -7.90 13.22 11.69
CA GLY A 103 -7.30 12.86 12.97
C GLY A 103 -7.54 11.40 13.39
N LEU A 104 -8.48 10.71 12.76
CA LEU A 104 -8.75 9.27 12.92
C LEU A 104 -8.16 8.43 11.77
N SER A 105 -7.21 8.99 11.03
CA SER A 105 -6.48 8.22 10.00
C SER A 105 -5.41 7.36 10.65
N GLU A 106 -5.31 6.10 10.25
CA GLU A 106 -4.43 5.12 10.88
C GLU A 106 -3.91 4.06 9.90
N PHE A 107 -2.86 3.36 10.31
CA PHE A 107 -2.45 2.13 9.63
C PHE A 107 -3.33 0.97 10.07
N GLY A 108 -3.69 0.09 9.15
CA GLY A 108 -4.46 -1.10 9.46
C GLY A 108 -4.53 -2.08 8.29
N THR A 109 -5.09 -3.26 8.55
CA THR A 109 -5.44 -4.24 7.53
C THR A 109 -6.80 -3.92 6.94
N ILE A 110 -6.92 -3.93 5.62
CA ILE A 110 -8.20 -3.80 4.92
C ILE A 110 -8.44 -4.96 3.98
N LYS A 111 -9.67 -5.46 3.96
CA LYS A 111 -10.08 -6.52 3.03
C LYS A 111 -10.29 -5.92 1.65
N VAL A 112 -9.78 -6.57 0.61
CA VAL A 112 -9.85 -6.09 -0.77
C VAL A 112 -10.34 -7.17 -1.74
N ASP A 113 -10.90 -6.76 -2.86
CA ASP A 113 -11.20 -7.62 -4.00
C ASP A 113 -9.98 -7.79 -4.92
N LYS A 114 -10.17 -8.56 -6.01
CA LYS A 114 -9.12 -8.86 -7.00
C LYS A 114 -8.67 -7.66 -7.83
N ASP A 115 -9.39 -6.54 -7.74
CA ASP A 115 -9.08 -5.28 -8.40
C ASP A 115 -8.61 -4.23 -7.38
N LEU A 116 -8.24 -4.66 -6.16
CA LEU A 116 -7.76 -3.82 -5.07
C LEU A 116 -8.79 -2.79 -4.57
N ASN A 117 -10.09 -3.08 -4.72
CA ASN A 117 -11.13 -2.28 -4.09
C ASN A 117 -11.42 -2.81 -2.69
N ARG A 118 -11.59 -1.91 -1.73
CA ARG A 118 -11.98 -2.28 -0.36
C ARG A 118 -13.36 -2.96 -0.34
N ILE A 119 -13.47 -4.06 0.40
CA ILE A 119 -14.72 -4.78 0.69
C ILE A 119 -15.22 -4.35 2.08
N TYR A 120 -16.54 -4.08 2.17
CA TYR A 120 -17.24 -3.73 3.42
C TYR A 120 -17.96 -4.93 4.04
#